data_AF-A0A2I0NXH6-F1
#
_entry.id   AF-A0A2I0NXH6-F1
#
_cell.length_a   1.000
_cell.length_b   1.000
_cell.length_c   1.000
_cell.angle_alpha   90.00
_cell.angle_beta   90.00
_cell.angle_gamma   90.00
#
_symmetry.space_group_name_H-M   'P 1'
#
loop_
_entity.id
_entity.type
_entity.pdbx_description
1 polymer ?
#
loop_
_entity_poly.entity_id
_entity_poly.type
_entity_poly.pdbx_seq_one_letter_code
_entity_poly.pdbx_strand_id
1 'polypeptide(L)'
;MQGTGYTLTEYLYATSLFYLTSIIIFVFCIRNFGEEQLFTESGMMAKITLFLAGLVHPRYWWISLFFIGLISIPFVLMAQMMYLVLFFNLPMPASLILIMLLAAWTEEIAKAAGIVALISAIPDCLNIRTLIIASAAIAFGFLVGEKLLLFVTISQISDSVFGAALFLSVGMLWMPFLLHIAGVFITGASVLVGGKKALPVGLILATGLHLLYNLYILRGWIW
;
A
#
# COMPACT_ATOMS: atom_id res chain seq x y z
N MET A 1 -19.84 29.37 1.46
CA MET A 1 -20.16 29.75 2.85
C MET A 1 -18.83 29.98 3.56
N GLN A 2 -18.49 31.24 3.87
CA GLN A 2 -17.32 31.59 4.69
C GLN A 2 -17.87 32.11 6.03
N GLY A 3 -17.46 31.51 7.14
CA GLY A 3 -17.85 31.97 8.50
C GLY A 3 -18.64 30.98 9.36
N THR A 4 -18.97 29.78 8.88
CA THR A 4 -19.51 28.69 9.73
C THR A 4 -18.35 27.97 10.42
N GLY A 5 -18.39 27.86 11.75
CA GLY A 5 -17.40 27.10 12.50
C GLY A 5 -17.46 25.61 12.16
N TYR A 6 -16.31 24.92 12.22
CA TYR A 6 -16.25 23.48 12.01
C TYR A 6 -16.62 22.73 13.29
N THR A 7 -17.36 21.65 13.13
CA THR A 7 -17.63 20.69 14.21
C THR A 7 -16.37 19.88 14.54
N LEU A 8 -16.33 19.32 15.75
CA LEU A 8 -15.24 18.41 16.16
C LEU A 8 -15.12 17.21 15.21
N THR A 9 -16.24 16.70 14.73
CA THR A 9 -16.29 15.57 13.80
C THR A 9 -15.64 15.91 12.46
N GLU A 10 -15.92 17.08 11.90
CA GLU A 10 -15.30 17.54 10.65
C GLU A 10 -13.78 17.74 10.80
N TYR A 11 -13.36 18.30 11.94
CA TYR A 11 -11.93 18.45 12.25
C TYR A 11 -11.23 17.08 12.34
N LEU A 12 -11.79 16.15 13.11
CA LEU A 12 -11.22 14.81 13.28
C LEU A 12 -11.20 14.04 11.96
N TYR A 13 -12.23 14.16 11.13
CA TYR A 13 -12.25 13.56 9.81
C TYR A 13 -11.09 14.07 8.95
N ALA A 14 -10.96 15.39 8.80
CA ALA A 14 -9.93 16.02 7.98
C ALA A 14 -8.50 15.74 8.48
N THR A 15 -8.31 15.48 9.78
CA THR A 15 -6.98 15.31 10.40
C THR A 15 -6.63 13.86 10.77
N SER A 16 -7.60 12.94 10.78
CA SER A 16 -7.41 11.55 11.22
C SER A 16 -6.29 10.82 10.49
N LEU A 17 -6.25 10.92 9.15
CA LEU A 17 -5.25 10.25 8.34
C LEU A 17 -3.83 10.81 8.60
N PHE A 18 -3.72 12.12 8.85
CA PHE A 18 -2.46 12.76 9.22
C PHE A 18 -1.97 12.33 10.59
N TYR A 19 -2.87 12.25 11.58
CA TYR A 19 -2.51 11.75 12.90
C TYR A 19 -2.10 10.28 12.87
N LEU A 20 -2.85 9.44 12.14
CA LEU A 20 -2.55 8.01 12.00
C LEU A 20 -1.17 7.79 11.37
N THR A 21 -0.91 8.41 10.22
CA THR A 21 0.40 8.33 9.54
C THR A 21 1.54 8.87 10.40
N SER A 22 1.32 9.98 11.11
CA SER A 22 2.33 10.55 12.02
C SER A 22 2.67 9.62 13.18
N ILE A 23 1.66 9.03 13.82
CA ILE A 23 1.87 8.06 14.91
C ILE A 23 2.67 6.85 14.41
N ILE A 24 2.31 6.33 13.24
CA ILE A 24 2.99 5.19 12.64
C ILE A 24 4.47 5.52 12.39
N ILE A 25 4.76 6.64 11.73
CA ILE A 25 6.15 7.08 11.49
C ILE A 25 6.89 7.22 12.82
N PHE A 26 6.29 7.86 13.81
CA PHE A 26 6.93 8.11 15.10
C PHE A 26 7.29 6.81 15.82
N VAL A 27 6.36 5.84 15.85
CA VAL A 27 6.60 4.51 16.42
C VAL A 27 7.72 3.79 15.68
N PHE A 28 7.73 3.83 14.35
CA PHE A 28 8.81 3.21 13.56
C PHE A 28 10.17 3.89 13.77
N CYS A 29 10.19 5.22 13.84
CA CYS A 29 11.41 5.98 14.13
C CYS A 29 11.94 5.64 15.51
N ILE A 30 11.10 5.64 16.56
CA ILE A 30 11.52 5.26 17.93
C ILE A 30 12.10 3.85 17.94
N ARG A 31 11.42 2.89 17.30
CA ARG A 31 11.86 1.48 17.31
C ARG A 31 13.20 1.28 16.60
N ASN A 32 13.47 2.07 15.55
CA ASN A 32 14.73 2.01 14.80
C ASN A 32 15.80 2.97 15.36
N PHE A 33 15.48 3.76 16.38
CA PHE A 33 16.43 4.69 17.01
C PHE A 33 17.37 3.93 17.95
N GLY A 34 18.34 3.22 17.37
CA GLY A 34 19.40 2.50 18.08
C GLY A 34 20.78 3.14 17.85
N GLU A 35 21.66 3.03 18.85
CA GLU A 35 23.03 3.58 18.79
C GLU A 35 23.78 3.09 17.54
N GLU A 36 23.65 1.80 17.24
CA GLU A 36 24.25 1.15 16.08
C GLU A 36 23.89 1.80 14.73
N GLN A 37 22.66 2.31 14.58
CA GLN A 37 22.18 2.98 13.36
C GLN A 37 22.57 4.46 13.28
N LEU A 38 22.77 5.10 14.44
CA LEU A 38 23.16 6.51 14.53
C LEU A 38 24.62 6.72 14.13
N PHE A 39 25.47 5.73 14.40
CA PHE A 39 26.91 5.81 14.11
C PHE A 39 27.33 5.12 12.80
N THR A 40 26.38 4.61 11.99
CA THR A 40 26.69 4.03 10.68
C THR A 40 26.66 5.06 9.55
N GLU A 41 27.79 5.19 8.86
CA GLU A 41 27.97 5.87 7.56
C GLU A 41 27.40 4.98 6.44
N SER A 42 26.07 4.96 6.28
CA SER A 42 25.41 4.23 5.20
C SER A 42 24.56 5.16 4.33
N GLY A 43 24.55 4.89 3.02
CA GLY A 43 23.73 5.66 2.07
C GLY A 43 22.23 5.54 2.35
N MET A 44 21.45 6.51 1.89
CA MET A 44 20.00 6.60 2.15
C MET A 44 19.23 5.31 1.86
N MET A 45 19.49 4.67 0.72
CA MET A 45 18.81 3.43 0.34
C MET A 45 19.17 2.24 1.23
N ALA A 46 20.41 2.19 1.72
CA ALA A 46 20.85 1.17 2.68
C ALA A 46 20.14 1.37 4.03
N LYS A 47 19.99 2.62 4.48
CA LYS A 47 19.21 2.94 5.70
C LYS A 47 17.75 2.55 5.56
N ILE A 48 17.08 2.89 4.46
CA ILE A 48 15.69 2.49 4.21
C ILE A 48 15.56 0.95 4.28
N THR A 49 16.49 0.24 3.65
CA THR A 49 16.49 -1.23 3.66
C THR A 49 16.67 -1.80 5.07
N LEU A 50 17.55 -1.19 5.88
CA LEU A 50 17.76 -1.57 7.27
C LEU A 50 16.53 -1.33 8.14
N PHE A 51 15.87 -0.18 7.97
CA PHE A 51 14.62 0.14 8.66
C PHE A 51 13.52 -0.85 8.32
N LEU A 52 13.38 -1.19 7.03
CA LEU A 52 12.43 -2.20 6.58
C LEU A 52 12.76 -3.58 7.16
N ALA A 53 14.04 -3.96 7.19
CA ALA A 53 14.48 -5.22 7.79
C ALA A 53 14.11 -5.29 9.29
N GLY A 54 14.27 -4.19 10.02
CA GLY A 54 13.90 -4.07 11.45
C GLY A 54 12.41 -4.27 11.76
N LEU A 55 11.54 -4.22 10.75
CA LEU A 55 10.10 -4.51 10.90
C LEU A 55 9.79 -6.02 10.92
N VAL A 56 10.71 -6.85 10.43
CA VAL A 56 10.50 -8.28 10.27
C VAL A 56 11.13 -9.04 11.44
N HIS A 57 10.29 -9.71 12.22
CA HIS A 57 10.78 -10.59 13.28
C HIS A 57 11.12 -11.97 12.70
N PRO A 58 12.33 -12.53 12.89
CA PRO A 58 12.76 -13.78 12.23
C PRO A 58 11.83 -14.98 12.46
N ARG A 59 11.31 -15.13 13.69
CA ARG A 59 10.39 -16.22 14.07
C ARG A 59 8.95 -16.05 13.55
N TYR A 60 8.48 -14.80 13.42
CA TYR A 60 7.09 -14.46 13.12
C TYR A 60 7.00 -13.60 11.86
N TRP A 61 7.84 -13.90 10.87
CA TRP A 61 8.05 -13.06 9.70
C TRP A 61 6.76 -12.85 8.90
N TRP A 62 5.89 -13.85 8.79
CA TRP A 62 4.62 -13.75 8.07
C TRP A 62 3.63 -12.79 8.76
N ILE A 63 3.62 -12.75 10.10
CA ILE A 63 2.82 -11.78 10.87
C ILE A 63 3.38 -10.37 10.65
N SER A 64 4.71 -10.21 10.68
CA SER A 64 5.33 -8.93 10.35
C SER A 64 4.94 -8.44 8.95
N LEU A 65 4.92 -9.32 7.95
CA LEU A 65 4.51 -8.98 6.59
C LEU A 65 3.04 -8.56 6.48
N PHE A 66 2.15 -9.22 7.22
CA PHE A 66 0.76 -8.79 7.33
C PHE A 66 0.66 -7.36 7.88
N PHE A 67 1.37 -7.06 8.97
CA PHE A 67 1.34 -5.71 9.56
C PHE A 67 2.02 -4.66 8.68
N ILE A 68 3.11 -5.01 7.98
CA ILE A 68 3.73 -4.11 7.00
C ILE A 68 2.72 -3.75 5.92
N GLY A 69 1.99 -4.74 5.39
CA GLY A 69 0.92 -4.50 4.42
C GLY A 69 -0.18 -3.59 4.98
N LEU A 70 -0.73 -3.96 6.14
CA LEU A 70 -1.80 -3.22 6.82
C LEU A 70 -1.45 -1.75 7.09
N ILE A 71 -0.27 -1.52 7.66
CA ILE A 71 0.19 -0.21 8.11
C ILE A 71 0.64 0.68 6.94
N SER A 72 0.91 0.09 5.77
CA SER A 72 1.24 0.87 4.56
C SER A 72 0.04 1.58 3.94
N ILE A 73 -1.19 1.05 4.15
CA ILE A 73 -2.41 1.58 3.51
C ILE A 73 -2.65 3.07 3.80
N PRO A 74 -2.55 3.59 5.05
CA PRO A 74 -2.72 5.01 5.31
C PRO A 74 -1.80 5.92 4.47
N PHE A 75 -0.56 5.50 4.21
CA PHE A 75 0.39 6.27 3.39
C PHE A 75 0.04 6.20 1.91
N VAL A 76 -0.33 5.00 1.43
CA VAL A 76 -0.81 4.80 0.07
C VAL A 76 -2.03 5.68 -0.20
N LEU A 77 -3.02 5.66 0.70
CA LEU A 77 -4.23 6.46 0.59
C LEU A 77 -3.90 7.96 0.56
N MET A 78 -3.01 8.43 1.44
CA MET A 78 -2.59 9.83 1.45
C MET A 78 -1.94 10.26 0.13
N ALA A 79 -1.09 9.41 -0.45
CA ALA A 79 -0.49 9.66 -1.76
C ALA A 79 -1.55 9.66 -2.88
N GLN A 80 -2.50 8.73 -2.86
CA GLN A 80 -3.59 8.64 -3.83
C GLN A 80 -4.52 9.85 -3.77
N MET A 81 -4.85 10.34 -2.57
CA MET A 81 -5.63 11.57 -2.40
C MET A 81 -4.86 12.79 -2.94
N MET A 82 -3.54 12.84 -2.78
CA MET A 82 -2.70 13.86 -3.39
C MET A 82 -2.72 13.77 -4.93
N TYR A 83 -2.63 12.57 -5.50
CA TYR A 83 -2.74 12.39 -6.96
C TYR A 83 -4.10 12.86 -7.49
N LEU A 84 -5.18 12.56 -6.78
CA LEU A 84 -6.51 13.06 -7.11
C LEU A 84 -6.48 14.59 -7.18
N VAL A 85 -6.04 15.27 -6.12
CA VAL A 85 -6.02 16.75 -6.09
C VAL A 85 -5.13 17.33 -7.20
N LEU A 86 -3.98 16.74 -7.49
CA LEU A 86 -3.05 17.23 -8.51
C LEU A 86 -3.56 17.06 -9.93
N PHE A 87 -4.15 15.89 -10.24
CA PHE A 87 -4.47 15.51 -11.61
C PHE A 87 -5.95 15.66 -11.97
N PHE A 88 -6.83 15.95 -11.02
CA PHE A 88 -8.25 16.20 -11.30
C PHE A 88 -8.50 17.40 -12.23
N ASN A 89 -7.53 18.31 -12.32
CA ASN A 89 -7.60 19.46 -13.23
C ASN A 89 -7.29 19.12 -14.70
N LEU A 90 -6.82 17.90 -15.00
CA LEU A 90 -6.54 17.46 -16.37
C LEU A 90 -7.83 17.00 -17.09
N PRO A 91 -7.92 17.13 -18.43
CA PRO A 91 -9.07 16.64 -19.18
C PRO A 91 -9.20 15.11 -19.07
N MET A 92 -10.45 14.63 -18.99
CA MET A 92 -10.76 13.22 -19.10
C MET A 92 -10.54 12.73 -20.54
N PRO A 93 -10.03 11.49 -20.77
CA PRO A 93 -9.75 10.44 -19.79
C PRO A 93 -8.32 10.47 -19.22
N ALA A 94 -7.47 11.41 -19.64
CA ALA A 94 -6.05 11.42 -19.27
C ALA A 94 -5.84 11.54 -17.75
N SER A 95 -6.64 12.37 -17.08
CA SER A 95 -6.66 12.48 -15.61
C SER A 95 -6.82 11.12 -14.93
N LEU A 96 -7.86 10.39 -15.31
CA LEU A 96 -8.23 9.11 -14.71
C LEU A 96 -7.16 8.03 -14.95
N ILE A 97 -6.63 7.93 -16.17
CA ILE A 97 -5.56 6.98 -16.50
C ILE A 97 -4.31 7.26 -15.66
N LEU A 98 -3.93 8.54 -15.52
CA LEU A 98 -2.75 8.93 -14.76
C LEU A 98 -2.91 8.66 -13.27
N ILE A 99 -4.08 8.99 -12.69
CA ILE A 99 -4.39 8.69 -11.29
C ILE A 99 -4.34 7.18 -11.05
N MET A 100 -4.94 6.36 -11.93
CA MET A 100 -4.94 4.91 -11.78
C MET A 100 -3.53 4.30 -11.90
N LEU A 101 -2.72 4.79 -12.84
CA LEU A 101 -1.34 4.34 -13.01
C LEU A 101 -0.51 4.65 -11.76
N LEU A 102 -0.57 5.89 -11.26
CA LEU A 102 0.20 6.30 -10.09
C LEU A 102 -0.31 5.65 -8.81
N ALA A 103 -1.62 5.44 -8.67
CA ALA A 103 -2.21 4.70 -7.57
C ALA A 103 -1.72 3.25 -7.54
N ALA A 104 -1.79 2.55 -8.69
CA ALA A 104 -1.29 1.19 -8.82
C ALA A 104 0.21 1.11 -8.54
N TRP A 105 1.01 2.03 -9.10
CA TRP A 105 2.45 2.09 -8.89
C TRP A 105 2.80 2.26 -7.41
N THR A 106 2.14 3.18 -6.72
CA THR A 106 2.37 3.45 -5.29
C THR A 106 1.96 2.27 -4.41
N GLU A 107 0.86 1.61 -4.74
CA GLU A 107 0.45 0.37 -4.07
C GLU A 107 1.46 -0.77 -4.27
N GLU A 108 1.94 -0.97 -5.49
CA GLU A 108 2.94 -2.00 -5.77
C GLU A 108 4.28 -1.69 -5.08
N ILE A 109 4.69 -0.42 -4.97
CA ILE A 109 5.88 -0.04 -4.20
C ILE A 109 5.71 -0.41 -2.72
N ALA A 110 4.56 -0.06 -2.13
CA ALA A 110 4.29 -0.34 -0.74
C ALA A 110 4.26 -1.86 -0.46
N LYS A 111 3.69 -2.66 -1.38
CA LYS A 111 3.74 -4.12 -1.33
C LYS A 111 5.16 -4.68 -1.50
N ALA A 112 5.93 -4.15 -2.44
CA ALA A 112 7.31 -4.55 -2.69
C ALA A 112 8.22 -4.29 -1.49
N ALA A 113 7.96 -3.25 -0.70
CA ALA A 113 8.69 -2.97 0.54
C ALA A 113 8.63 -4.15 1.52
N GLY A 114 7.54 -4.91 1.57
CA GLY A 114 7.44 -6.13 2.37
C GLY A 114 8.37 -7.25 1.89
N ILE A 115 8.53 -7.43 0.58
CA ILE A 115 9.51 -8.38 0.02
C ILE A 115 10.93 -7.93 0.33
N VAL A 116 11.24 -6.65 0.15
CA VAL A 116 12.55 -6.07 0.47
C VAL A 116 12.86 -6.22 1.97
N ALA A 117 11.88 -5.97 2.83
CA ALA A 117 12.00 -6.18 4.27
C ALA A 117 12.34 -7.64 4.60
N LEU A 118 11.62 -8.60 4.02
CA LEU A 118 11.83 -10.03 4.26
C LEU A 118 13.23 -10.50 3.88
N ILE A 119 13.66 -10.22 2.64
CA ILE A 119 14.96 -10.68 2.13
C ILE A 119 16.15 -9.97 2.79
N SER A 120 15.91 -8.82 3.43
CA SER A 120 16.94 -8.06 4.13
C SER A 120 17.04 -8.45 5.60
N ALA A 121 15.92 -8.84 6.22
CA ALA A 121 15.89 -9.35 7.59
C ALA A 121 16.36 -10.80 7.71
N ILE A 122 16.04 -11.64 6.71
CA ILE A 122 16.37 -13.07 6.72
C ILE A 122 17.02 -13.41 5.37
N PRO A 123 18.37 -13.39 5.29
CA PRO A 123 19.08 -13.80 4.09
C PRO A 123 18.68 -15.22 3.65
N ASP A 124 18.63 -15.46 2.34
CA ASP A 124 18.34 -16.76 1.71
C ASP A 124 16.99 -17.40 2.06
N CYS A 125 16.06 -16.68 2.70
CA CYS A 125 14.74 -17.20 3.04
C CYS A 125 13.78 -17.33 1.83
N LEU A 126 14.07 -16.62 0.74
CA LEU A 126 13.18 -16.51 -0.40
C LEU A 126 13.26 -17.78 -1.26
N ASN A 127 12.22 -18.58 -1.18
CA ASN A 127 11.94 -19.69 -2.08
C ASN A 127 10.44 -19.64 -2.46
N ILE A 128 10.00 -20.50 -3.37
CA ILE A 128 8.62 -20.47 -3.87
C ILE A 128 7.56 -20.62 -2.75
N ARG A 129 7.82 -21.44 -1.72
CA ARG A 129 6.89 -21.64 -0.60
C ARG A 129 6.81 -20.39 0.26
N THR A 130 7.97 -19.83 0.64
CA THR A 130 8.04 -18.57 1.38
C THR A 130 7.37 -17.44 0.60
N LEU A 131 7.58 -17.37 -0.72
CA LEU A 131 6.99 -16.35 -1.59
C LEU A 131 5.46 -16.43 -1.62
N ILE A 132 4.88 -17.64 -1.73
CA ILE A 132 3.41 -17.81 -1.70
C ILE A 132 2.85 -17.32 -0.37
N ILE A 133 3.45 -17.73 0.75
CA ILE A 133 3.00 -17.32 2.09
C ILE A 133 3.19 -15.81 2.29
N ALA A 134 4.32 -15.25 1.87
CA ALA A 134 4.60 -13.82 1.92
C ALA A 134 3.58 -13.02 1.10
N SER A 135 3.26 -13.50 -0.11
CA SER A 135 2.26 -12.88 -0.99
C SER A 135 0.89 -12.87 -0.34
N ALA A 136 0.46 -14.00 0.23
CA ALA A 136 -0.81 -14.09 0.94
C ALA A 136 -0.84 -13.19 2.19
N ALA A 137 0.23 -13.16 2.98
CA ALA A 137 0.30 -12.36 4.20
C ALA A 137 0.25 -10.85 3.91
N ILE A 138 1.07 -10.37 2.95
CA ILE A 138 1.08 -8.96 2.54
C ILE A 138 -0.27 -8.58 1.93
N ALA A 139 -0.80 -9.40 1.01
CA ALA A 139 -2.08 -9.15 0.36
C ALA A 139 -3.24 -9.12 1.37
N PHE A 140 -3.20 -9.98 2.38
CA PHE A 140 -4.21 -9.99 3.43
C PHE A 140 -4.13 -8.73 4.29
N GLY A 141 -2.92 -8.28 4.63
CA GLY A 141 -2.70 -6.99 5.31
C GLY A 141 -3.26 -5.81 4.51
N PHE A 142 -2.96 -5.77 3.22
CA PHE A 142 -3.47 -4.75 2.29
C PHE A 142 -5.00 -4.76 2.24
N LEU A 143 -5.62 -5.93 2.00
CA LEU A 143 -7.07 -6.07 1.93
C LEU A 143 -7.74 -5.60 3.23
N VAL A 144 -7.23 -6.01 4.39
CA VAL A 144 -7.77 -5.61 5.68
C VAL A 144 -7.65 -4.09 5.87
N GLY A 145 -6.48 -3.51 5.59
CA GLY A 145 -6.27 -2.07 5.74
C GLY A 145 -7.15 -1.25 4.81
N GLU A 146 -7.22 -1.65 3.54
CA GLU A 146 -8.06 -1.02 2.53
C GLU A 146 -9.53 -1.04 2.98
N LYS A 147 -10.04 -2.19 3.42
CA LYS A 147 -11.45 -2.31 3.86
C LYS A 147 -11.73 -1.56 5.15
N LEU A 148 -10.81 -1.57 6.12
CA LEU A 148 -10.96 -0.79 7.36
C LEU A 148 -11.07 0.71 7.06
N LEU A 149 -10.19 1.25 6.22
CA LEU A 149 -10.27 2.66 5.83
C LEU A 149 -11.52 2.94 4.97
N LEU A 150 -11.90 2.03 4.08
CA LEU A 150 -13.15 2.14 3.32
C LEU A 150 -14.37 2.19 4.24
N PHE A 151 -14.44 1.38 5.31
CA PHE A 151 -15.55 1.46 6.27
C PHE A 151 -15.61 2.81 6.99
N VAL A 152 -14.46 3.35 7.38
CA VAL A 152 -14.38 4.70 7.97
C VAL A 152 -14.93 5.74 6.99
N THR A 153 -14.52 5.69 5.72
CA THR A 153 -14.98 6.63 4.69
C THR A 153 -16.47 6.44 4.33
N ILE A 154 -16.95 5.20 4.16
CA ILE A 154 -18.34 4.89 3.77
C ILE A 154 -19.33 5.33 4.85
N SER A 155 -19.01 5.16 6.14
CA SER A 155 -19.88 5.56 7.24
C SER A 155 -20.27 7.05 7.24
N GLN A 156 -19.56 7.86 6.44
CA GLN A 156 -19.74 9.31 6.38
C GLN A 156 -20.23 9.80 5.00
N ILE A 157 -20.22 8.95 3.98
CA ILE A 157 -20.68 9.27 2.60
C ILE A 157 -21.78 8.29 2.13
N SER A 158 -22.40 7.55 3.07
CA SER A 158 -23.37 6.47 2.80
C SER A 158 -24.58 6.91 1.99
N ASP A 159 -24.94 8.20 2.05
CA ASP A 159 -26.07 8.76 1.30
C ASP A 159 -25.71 9.21 -0.12
N SER A 160 -24.44 9.06 -0.54
CA SER A 160 -24.01 9.39 -1.89
C SER A 160 -23.98 8.18 -2.84
N VAL A 161 -24.07 8.47 -4.14
CA VAL A 161 -23.83 7.48 -5.21
C VAL A 161 -22.45 6.82 -5.06
N PHE A 162 -21.46 7.56 -4.57
CA PHE A 162 -20.12 7.05 -4.26
C PHE A 162 -20.14 6.03 -3.11
N GLY A 163 -20.93 6.30 -2.06
CA GLY A 163 -21.12 5.39 -0.93
C GLY A 163 -21.75 4.05 -1.35
N ALA A 164 -22.78 4.08 -2.20
CA ALA A 164 -23.44 2.88 -2.72
C ALA A 164 -22.51 2.04 -3.63
N ALA A 165 -21.76 2.70 -4.51
CA ALA A 165 -20.71 2.10 -5.34
C ALA A 165 -19.63 1.41 -4.49
N LEU A 166 -19.16 2.08 -3.44
CA LEU A 166 -18.18 1.54 -2.51
C LEU A 166 -18.73 0.37 -1.69
N PHE A 167 -20.02 0.38 -1.33
CA PHE A 167 -20.68 -0.73 -0.63
C PHE A 167 -20.76 -2.01 -1.49
N LEU A 168 -21.04 -1.89 -2.78
CA LEU A 168 -21.03 -3.02 -3.72
C LEU A 168 -19.62 -3.63 -3.86
N SER A 169 -18.57 -2.82 -3.73
CA SER A 169 -17.17 -3.29 -3.72
C SER A 169 -16.81 -4.13 -2.49
N VAL A 170 -17.60 -4.06 -1.41
CA VAL A 170 -17.44 -4.92 -0.21
C VAL A 170 -17.86 -6.36 -0.52
N GLY A 171 -18.79 -6.58 -1.45
CA GLY A 171 -19.23 -7.93 -1.85
C GLY A 171 -18.21 -8.73 -2.65
N MET A 172 -17.21 -8.07 -3.25
CA MET A 172 -16.20 -8.70 -4.12
C MET A 172 -14.80 -8.69 -3.48
N LEU A 173 -14.67 -9.08 -2.20
CA LEU A 173 -13.37 -9.09 -1.50
C LEU A 173 -12.30 -9.97 -2.16
N TRP A 174 -12.72 -11.03 -2.84
CA TRP A 174 -11.81 -12.01 -3.44
C TRP A 174 -11.03 -11.43 -4.64
N MET A 175 -11.61 -10.50 -5.39
CA MET A 175 -10.96 -9.88 -6.55
C MET A 175 -9.75 -9.00 -6.19
N PRO A 176 -9.87 -7.98 -5.32
CA PRO A 176 -8.72 -7.20 -4.86
C PRO A 176 -7.74 -8.07 -4.08
N PHE A 177 -8.20 -9.08 -3.33
CA PHE A 177 -7.30 -10.01 -2.65
C PHE A 177 -6.41 -10.79 -3.62
N LEU A 178 -6.98 -11.38 -4.68
CA LEU A 178 -6.21 -12.08 -5.70
C LEU A 178 -5.27 -11.14 -6.45
N LEU A 179 -5.70 -9.90 -6.72
CA LEU A 179 -4.85 -8.90 -7.34
C LEU A 179 -3.63 -8.57 -6.47
N HIS A 180 -3.86 -8.35 -5.18
CA HIS A 180 -2.79 -8.06 -4.22
C HIS A 180 -1.81 -9.24 -4.11
N ILE A 181 -2.32 -10.48 -4.08
CA ILE A 181 -1.47 -11.68 -4.13
C ILE A 181 -0.64 -11.70 -5.41
N ALA A 182 -1.26 -11.47 -6.57
CA ALA A 182 -0.59 -11.53 -7.86
C ALA A 182 0.52 -10.47 -7.97
N GLY A 183 0.27 -9.23 -7.54
CA GLY A 183 1.27 -8.15 -7.56
C GLY A 183 2.50 -8.46 -6.71
N VAL A 184 2.29 -8.93 -5.47
CA VAL A 184 3.40 -9.35 -4.59
C VAL A 184 4.14 -10.54 -5.18
N PHE A 185 3.40 -11.52 -5.70
CA PHE A 185 3.98 -12.72 -6.28
C PHE A 185 4.83 -12.41 -7.50
N ILE A 186 4.36 -11.56 -8.43
CA ILE A 186 5.12 -11.15 -9.63
C ILE A 186 6.42 -10.43 -9.23
N THR A 187 6.32 -9.51 -8.27
CA THR A 187 7.48 -8.76 -7.77
C THR A 187 8.48 -9.69 -7.10
N GLY A 188 8.02 -10.55 -6.19
CA GLY A 188 8.87 -11.49 -5.47
C GLY A 188 9.43 -12.61 -6.35
N ALA A 189 8.69 -13.08 -7.36
CA ALA A 189 9.17 -14.07 -8.33
C ALA A 189 10.29 -13.50 -9.21
N SER A 190 10.15 -12.23 -9.60
CA SER A 190 11.20 -11.52 -10.33
C SER A 190 12.47 -11.41 -9.49
N VAL A 191 12.35 -11.09 -8.20
CA VAL A 191 13.49 -11.09 -7.25
C VAL A 191 14.06 -12.48 -7.02
N LEU A 192 13.21 -13.51 -6.96
CA LEU A 192 13.65 -14.90 -6.78
C LEU A 192 14.50 -15.39 -7.97
N VAL A 193 14.15 -15.01 -9.19
CA VAL A 193 14.86 -15.45 -10.41
C VAL A 193 16.07 -14.57 -10.73
N GLY A 194 15.91 -13.25 -10.65
CA GLY A 194 16.93 -12.27 -11.09
C GLY A 194 17.64 -11.55 -9.95
N GLY A 195 17.42 -11.96 -8.70
CA GLY A 195 17.95 -11.31 -7.51
C GLY A 195 17.42 -9.89 -7.29
N LYS A 196 18.06 -9.15 -6.37
CA LYS A 196 17.65 -7.77 -6.00
C LYS A 196 17.58 -6.81 -7.20
N LYS A 197 18.38 -7.04 -8.25
CA LYS A 197 18.41 -6.20 -9.46
C LYS A 197 17.16 -6.33 -10.32
N ALA A 198 16.40 -7.42 -10.18
CA ALA A 198 15.15 -7.64 -10.92
C ALA A 198 13.92 -7.03 -10.23
N LEU A 199 14.08 -6.41 -9.05
CA LEU A 199 12.98 -5.73 -8.34
C LEU A 199 12.25 -4.69 -9.22
N PRO A 200 12.94 -3.80 -9.97
CA PRO A 200 12.25 -2.82 -10.81
C PRO A 200 11.43 -3.47 -11.93
N VAL A 201 11.91 -4.59 -12.49
CA VAL A 201 11.20 -5.34 -13.54
C VAL A 201 9.93 -5.93 -12.96
N GLY A 202 10.02 -6.60 -11.81
CA GLY A 202 8.85 -7.14 -11.12
C GLY A 202 7.82 -6.07 -10.77
N LEU A 203 8.28 -4.91 -10.31
CA LEU A 203 7.42 -3.78 -9.96
C LEU A 203 6.67 -3.23 -11.18
N ILE A 204 7.35 -3.07 -12.32
CA ILE A 204 6.73 -2.63 -13.58
C ILE A 204 5.66 -3.64 -14.04
N LEU A 205 5.97 -4.93 -14.00
CA LEU A 205 5.03 -5.99 -14.38
C LEU A 205 3.81 -6.05 -13.46
N ALA A 206 4.02 -5.98 -12.14
CA ALA A 206 2.95 -5.96 -11.15
C ALA A 206 2.07 -4.71 -11.33
N THR A 207 2.67 -3.54 -11.54
CA THR A 207 1.94 -2.28 -11.77
C THR A 207 1.12 -2.36 -13.06
N GLY A 208 1.69 -2.94 -14.12
CA GLY A 208 0.99 -3.16 -15.38
C GLY A 208 -0.23 -4.05 -15.21
N LEU A 209 -0.08 -5.20 -14.52
CA LEU A 209 -1.21 -6.08 -14.22
C LEU A 209 -2.29 -5.37 -13.40
N HIS A 210 -1.89 -4.63 -12.36
CA HIS A 210 -2.79 -3.88 -11.50
C HIS A 210 -3.55 -2.81 -12.28
N LEU A 211 -2.85 -2.00 -13.08
CA LEU A 211 -3.49 -0.99 -13.93
C LEU A 211 -4.48 -1.62 -14.91
N LEU A 212 -4.11 -2.72 -15.57
CA LEU A 212 -5.01 -3.43 -16.50
C LEU A 212 -6.26 -3.96 -15.80
N TYR A 213 -6.11 -4.51 -14.60
CA TYR A 213 -7.24 -4.92 -13.76
C TYR A 213 -8.14 -3.73 -13.43
N ASN A 214 -7.57 -2.61 -12.97
CA ASN A 214 -8.34 -1.42 -12.62
C ASN A 214 -9.10 -0.87 -13.83
N LEU A 215 -8.47 -0.84 -15.01
CA LEU A 215 -9.10 -0.42 -16.26
C LEU A 215 -10.21 -1.38 -16.69
N TYR A 216 -10.02 -2.69 -16.50
CA TYR A 216 -11.03 -3.70 -16.82
C TYR A 216 -12.28 -3.54 -15.95
N ILE A 217 -12.10 -3.38 -14.63
CA ILE A 217 -13.22 -3.13 -13.70
C ILE A 217 -13.96 -1.84 -14.08
N LEU A 218 -13.22 -0.78 -14.39
CA LEU A 218 -13.81 0.50 -14.81
C LEU A 218 -14.57 0.39 -16.13
N ARG A 219 -14.10 -0.42 -17.08
CA ARG A 219 -14.81 -0.68 -18.35
C ARG A 219 -16.12 -1.42 -18.15
N GLY A 220 -16.23 -2.23 -17.09
CA GLY A 220 -17.48 -2.86 -16.67
C GLY A 220 -18.57 -1.86 -16.23
N TRP A 221 -18.23 -0.59 -16.01
CA TRP A 221 -19.15 0.48 -15.62
C TRP A 221 -19.53 1.43 -16.79
N ILE A 222 -19.02 1.20 -18.01
CA ILE A 222 -19.36 1.96 -19.23
C ILE A 222 -20.50 1.27 -20.01
N TRP A 223 -21.41 0.58 -19.34
CA TRP A 223 -22.61 -0.01 -19.93
C TRP A 223 -23.86 0.49 -19.23
#